data_AF-A0AAX2DT80-F1
#
_entry.id   AF-A0AAX2DT80-F1
#
_cell.length_a   1.000
_cell.length_b   1.000
_cell.length_c   1.000
_cell.angle_alpha   90.00
_cell.angle_beta   90.00
_cell.angle_gamma   90.00
#
_symmetry.space_group_name_H-M   'P 1'
#
loop_
_entity.id
_entity.type
_entity.pdbx_description
1 polymer ?
#
loop_
_entity_poly.entity_id
_entity_poly.type
_entity_poly.pdbx_seq_one_letter_code
_entity_poly.pdbx_strand_id
1 'polypeptide(L)'
;RTATEQPPNNKKNVKKDKNDNKDNNKRQNKFDEVHLSLAKLLFEMIKENNPEEREPKLEKWANDIRVMIEQDKRDTEKVKNAIIWSQKNDFWCGVIKSPNSLRRNYDKMATQRNKPVANKPTFNKYNKPVKQEVLPDWFDKEQEQQVSTSESSGDLEKKVAEIKAKLAERDEVQI
;
A
#
# COMPACT_ATOMS: atom_id res chain seq x y z
N ARG A 1 10.92 82.34 10.02
CA ARG A 1 10.54 82.65 8.62
C ARG A 1 11.86 82.68 7.86
N THR A 2 12.22 81.72 7.03
CA THR A 2 11.56 81.31 5.78
C THR A 2 11.96 79.87 5.42
N ALA A 3 11.05 79.21 4.73
CA ALA A 3 11.24 77.92 4.09
C ALA A 3 11.94 78.07 2.73
N THR A 4 12.35 76.91 2.20
CA THR A 4 12.65 76.53 0.80
C THR A 4 14.14 76.33 0.51
N GLU A 5 14.51 75.08 0.20
CA GLU A 5 15.27 74.66 -1.00
C GLU A 5 15.77 73.21 -0.83
N GLN A 6 15.19 72.28 -1.61
CA GLN A 6 15.84 71.04 -2.08
C GLN A 6 16.81 71.40 -3.24
N PRO A 7 17.71 70.55 -3.83
CA PRO A 7 17.68 69.06 -4.01
C PRO A 7 19.12 68.43 -4.06
N PRO A 8 19.47 67.30 -4.74
CA PRO A 8 18.69 66.17 -5.28
C PRO A 8 19.14 64.78 -4.79
N ASN A 9 18.16 63.87 -4.82
CA ASN A 9 18.30 62.43 -4.67
C ASN A 9 18.99 61.82 -5.91
N ASN A 10 20.22 61.30 -5.76
CA ASN A 10 20.92 60.62 -6.85
C ASN A 10 21.22 59.16 -6.52
N LYS A 11 20.71 58.32 -7.42
CA LYS A 11 20.77 56.86 -7.44
C LYS A 11 22.21 56.36 -7.44
N LYS A 12 22.59 55.57 -6.42
CA LYS A 12 23.60 54.53 -6.56
C LYS A 12 23.06 53.23 -5.96
N ASN A 13 22.37 52.48 -6.81
CA ASN A 13 22.01 51.10 -6.56
C ASN A 13 23.30 50.26 -6.64
N VAL A 14 24.03 50.17 -5.53
CA VAL A 14 25.13 49.21 -5.38
C VAL A 14 24.47 47.86 -5.23
N LYS A 15 24.37 47.12 -6.35
CA LYS A 15 24.06 45.69 -6.32
C LYS A 15 25.13 45.02 -5.47
N LYS A 16 24.75 44.67 -4.25
CA LYS A 16 25.46 43.73 -3.41
C LYS A 16 25.17 42.36 -3.98
N ASP A 17 25.91 41.98 -5.01
CA ASP A 17 25.94 40.61 -5.51
C ASP A 17 26.58 39.76 -4.42
N LYS A 18 25.73 39.18 -3.56
CA LYS A 18 26.12 38.13 -2.64
C LYS A 18 26.52 36.93 -3.48
N ASN A 19 27.79 36.56 -3.33
CA ASN A 19 28.29 35.20 -3.50
C ASN A 19 27.21 34.16 -3.21
N ASP A 20 26.96 33.30 -4.17
CA ASP A 20 26.85 31.87 -3.93
C ASP A 20 27.69 31.20 -5.01
N ASN A 21 28.99 31.09 -4.68
CA ASN A 21 29.89 30.19 -5.36
C ASN A 21 29.32 28.79 -5.15
N LYS A 22 28.48 28.34 -6.10
CA LYS A 22 27.92 26.99 -6.11
C LYS A 22 29.06 26.08 -6.51
N ASP A 23 29.93 25.82 -5.54
CA ASP A 23 30.92 24.78 -5.60
C ASP A 23 30.19 23.52 -6.03
N ASN A 24 30.50 23.10 -7.25
CA ASN A 24 30.08 21.83 -7.82
C ASN A 24 30.85 20.74 -7.07
N ASN A 25 30.57 20.59 -5.78
CA ASN A 25 30.96 19.43 -5.00
C ASN A 25 30.02 18.31 -5.42
N LYS A 26 30.21 17.85 -6.67
CA LYS A 26 29.75 16.57 -7.15
C LYS A 26 30.36 15.59 -6.18
N ARG A 27 29.58 15.22 -5.16
CA ARG A 27 29.97 14.28 -4.10
C ARG A 27 30.62 13.12 -4.83
N GLN A 28 31.95 13.04 -4.77
CA GLN A 28 32.70 11.92 -5.33
C GLN A 28 31.99 10.68 -4.81
N ASN A 29 31.52 9.85 -5.72
CA ASN A 29 30.75 8.66 -5.41
C ASN A 29 31.63 7.80 -4.50
N LYS A 30 31.43 7.86 -3.16
CA LYS A 30 32.34 7.21 -2.20
C LYS A 30 32.15 5.68 -2.17
N PHE A 31 31.57 5.08 -3.21
CA PHE A 31 31.36 3.63 -3.24
C PHE A 31 32.51 2.98 -4.01
N ASP A 32 33.09 1.94 -3.41
CA ASP A 32 34.06 1.08 -4.09
C ASP A 32 33.41 0.21 -5.17
N GLU A 33 34.27 -0.38 -6.01
CA GLU A 33 33.89 -1.31 -7.07
C GLU A 33 33.11 -2.53 -6.53
N VAL A 34 33.43 -3.00 -5.33
CA VAL A 34 32.72 -4.11 -4.66
C VAL A 34 31.24 -3.78 -4.48
N HIS A 35 30.91 -2.54 -4.07
CA HIS A 35 29.53 -2.10 -3.89
C HIS A 35 28.78 -2.04 -5.21
N LEU A 36 29.46 -1.58 -6.27
CA LEU A 36 28.88 -1.52 -7.60
C LEU A 36 28.63 -2.93 -8.17
N SER A 37 29.55 -3.86 -7.93
CA SER A 37 29.41 -5.27 -8.31
C SER A 37 28.20 -5.92 -7.63
N LEU A 38 28.03 -5.71 -6.31
CA LEU A 38 26.86 -6.20 -5.59
C LEU A 38 25.54 -5.57 -6.07
N ALA A 39 25.56 -4.28 -6.44
CA ALA A 39 24.39 -3.60 -7.00
C ALA A 39 24.00 -4.19 -8.35
N LYS A 40 24.98 -4.44 -9.23
CA LYS A 40 24.77 -5.11 -10.53
C LYS A 40 24.23 -6.52 -10.34
N LEU A 41 24.82 -7.30 -9.43
CA LEU A 41 24.37 -8.66 -9.11
C LEU A 41 22.91 -8.69 -8.65
N LEU A 42 22.52 -7.78 -7.75
CA LEU A 42 21.13 -7.69 -7.33
C LEU A 42 20.19 -7.34 -8.50
N PHE A 43 20.61 -6.42 -9.37
CA PHE A 43 19.82 -6.02 -10.53
C PHE A 43 19.63 -7.18 -11.52
N GLU A 44 20.70 -7.91 -11.83
CA GLU A 44 20.67 -9.08 -12.70
C GLU A 44 19.68 -10.13 -12.20
N MET A 45 19.75 -10.48 -10.91
CA MET A 45 18.80 -11.44 -10.31
C MET A 45 17.35 -10.94 -10.30
N ILE A 46 17.13 -9.65 -10.07
CA ILE A 46 15.79 -9.07 -10.17
C ILE A 46 15.27 -9.16 -11.61
N LYS A 47 16.12 -8.93 -12.61
CA LYS A 47 15.77 -8.99 -14.02
C LYS A 47 15.47 -10.41 -14.50
N GLU A 48 16.17 -11.41 -13.96
CA GLU A 48 15.85 -12.82 -14.18
C GLU A 48 14.43 -13.17 -13.70
N ASN A 49 14.03 -12.65 -12.54
CA ASN A 49 12.71 -12.89 -11.96
C ASN A 49 11.60 -12.01 -12.58
N ASN A 50 11.92 -10.77 -12.93
CA ASN A 50 11.00 -9.79 -13.49
C ASN A 50 11.66 -9.00 -14.64
N PRO A 51 11.51 -9.47 -15.90
CA PRO A 51 12.15 -8.83 -17.06
C PRO A 51 11.58 -7.45 -17.40
N GLU A 52 10.41 -7.07 -16.86
CA GLU A 52 9.80 -5.74 -17.07
C GLU A 52 10.31 -4.68 -16.09
N GLU A 53 11.20 -5.03 -15.15
CA GLU A 53 11.67 -4.08 -14.16
C GLU A 53 12.55 -2.99 -14.79
N ARG A 54 12.25 -1.73 -14.46
CA ARG A 54 12.96 -0.57 -14.98
C ARG A 54 14.40 -0.54 -14.48
N GLU A 55 15.34 -0.27 -15.39
CA GLU A 55 16.74 -0.07 -15.03
C GLU A 55 16.91 1.06 -13.99
N PRO A 56 17.38 0.72 -12.78
CA PRO A 56 17.59 1.69 -11.72
C PRO A 56 18.93 2.40 -11.90
N LYS A 57 19.11 3.51 -11.20
CA LYS A 57 20.40 4.19 -11.12
C LYS A 57 21.37 3.35 -10.28
N LEU A 58 22.26 2.59 -10.94
CA LEU A 58 23.24 1.72 -10.29
C LEU A 58 24.13 2.46 -9.27
N GLU A 59 24.48 3.72 -9.53
CA GLU A 59 25.25 4.54 -8.58
C GLU A 59 24.52 4.74 -7.25
N LYS A 60 23.20 4.95 -7.30
CA LYS A 60 22.37 5.09 -6.09
C LYS A 60 22.35 3.77 -5.32
N TRP A 61 22.22 2.66 -6.04
CA TRP A 61 22.23 1.32 -5.47
C TRP A 61 23.56 0.99 -4.81
N ALA A 62 24.68 1.31 -5.46
CA ALA A 62 26.01 1.14 -4.89
C ALA A 62 26.18 1.96 -3.60
N ASN A 63 25.67 3.20 -3.56
CA ASN A 63 25.69 4.01 -2.35
C ASN A 63 24.83 3.42 -1.23
N ASP A 64 23.64 2.88 -1.54
CA ASP A 64 22.79 2.22 -0.55
C ASP A 64 23.45 0.94 0.02
N ILE A 65 24.17 0.18 -0.83
CA ILE A 65 24.96 -0.97 -0.38
C ILE A 65 26.14 -0.52 0.48
N ARG A 66 26.85 0.55 0.09
CA ARG A 66 27.92 1.13 0.90
C ARG A 66 27.41 1.51 2.28
N VAL A 67 26.27 2.19 2.36
CA VAL A 67 25.61 2.54 3.61
C VAL A 67 25.34 1.30 4.46
N MET A 68 24.87 0.21 3.86
CA MET A 68 24.62 -1.04 4.58
C MET A 68 25.90 -1.67 5.12
N ILE A 69 27.04 -1.51 4.46
CA ILE A 69 28.33 -2.07 4.90
C ILE A 69 28.98 -1.17 5.95
N GLU A 70 29.05 0.14 5.71
CA GLU A 70 29.69 1.11 6.59
C GLU A 70 28.85 1.39 7.85
N GLN A 71 27.56 1.68 7.69
CA GLN A 71 26.70 2.09 8.82
C GLN A 71 26.20 0.88 9.60
N ASP A 72 25.71 -0.15 8.91
CA ASP A 72 25.17 -1.33 9.60
C ASP A 72 26.28 -2.32 9.98
N LYS A 73 27.55 -2.03 9.62
CA LYS A 73 28.74 -2.88 9.85
C LYS A 73 28.53 -4.31 9.37
N ARG A 74 27.79 -4.47 8.27
CA ARG A 74 27.50 -5.77 7.68
C ARG A 74 28.63 -6.14 6.74
N ASP A 75 29.08 -7.36 6.88
CA ASP A 75 30.12 -7.91 6.03
C ASP A 75 29.65 -8.04 4.56
N THR A 76 30.57 -7.83 3.62
CA THR A 76 30.31 -7.83 2.16
C THR A 76 29.76 -9.18 1.71
N GLU A 77 30.29 -10.28 2.24
CA GLU A 77 29.86 -11.64 1.89
C GLU A 77 28.46 -11.92 2.43
N LYS A 78 28.16 -11.47 3.65
CA LYS A 78 26.82 -11.60 4.23
C LYS A 78 25.77 -10.85 3.42
N VAL A 79 26.12 -9.69 2.86
CA VAL A 79 25.25 -8.94 1.96
C VAL A 79 25.03 -9.70 0.65
N LYS A 80 26.09 -10.23 0.04
CA LYS A 80 26.00 -11.07 -1.16
C LYS A 80 25.08 -12.28 -0.95
N ASN A 81 25.27 -12.99 0.16
CA ASN A 81 24.46 -14.15 0.52
C ASN A 81 22.98 -13.78 0.76
N ALA A 82 22.72 -12.61 1.35
CA ALA A 82 21.35 -12.11 1.53
C ALA A 82 20.68 -11.78 0.18
N ILE A 83 21.41 -11.18 -0.77
CA ILE A 83 20.92 -10.94 -2.13
C ILE A 83 20.49 -12.26 -2.77
N ILE A 84 21.40 -13.24 -2.83
CA ILE A 84 21.16 -14.55 -3.44
C ILE A 84 19.97 -15.24 -2.78
N TRP A 85 19.92 -15.25 -1.44
CA TRP A 85 18.84 -15.90 -0.70
C TRP A 85 17.49 -15.23 -0.93
N SER A 86 17.47 -13.89 -0.95
CA SER A 86 16.23 -13.14 -1.18
C SER A 86 15.64 -13.39 -2.56
N GLN A 87 16.47 -13.47 -3.59
CA GLN A 87 16.01 -13.64 -4.98
C GLN A 87 15.62 -15.08 -5.30
N LYS A 88 16.14 -16.06 -4.55
CA LYS A 88 15.74 -17.48 -4.64
C LYS A 88 14.45 -17.80 -3.87
N ASN A 89 13.98 -16.90 -3.02
CA ASN A 89 12.82 -17.14 -2.19
C ASN A 89 11.58 -16.46 -2.80
N ASP A 90 10.53 -17.23 -3.07
CA ASP A 90 9.30 -16.77 -3.73
C ASP A 90 8.63 -15.57 -3.05
N PHE A 91 8.74 -15.46 -1.72
CA PHE A 91 8.18 -14.32 -0.99
C PHE A 91 9.11 -13.10 -1.08
N TRP A 92 10.42 -13.30 -0.90
CA TRP A 92 11.37 -12.19 -0.82
C TRP A 92 11.74 -11.62 -2.18
N CYS A 93 11.68 -12.38 -3.28
CA CYS A 93 11.97 -11.86 -4.62
C CYS A 93 11.01 -10.71 -5.01
N GLY A 94 9.73 -10.81 -4.61
CA GLY A 94 8.75 -9.74 -4.82
C GLY A 94 8.93 -8.52 -3.90
N VAL A 95 9.50 -8.71 -2.71
CA VAL A 95 9.70 -7.64 -1.72
C VAL A 95 11.01 -6.90 -1.94
N ILE A 96 12.08 -7.61 -2.35
CA ILE A 96 13.42 -7.05 -2.51
C ILE A 96 13.63 -6.61 -3.96
N LYS A 97 13.19 -5.38 -4.25
CA LYS A 97 13.35 -4.73 -5.57
C LYS A 97 14.49 -3.70 -5.62
N SER A 98 15.16 -3.46 -4.50
CA SER A 98 16.26 -2.50 -4.38
C SER A 98 17.18 -2.80 -3.19
N PRO A 99 18.42 -2.29 -3.18
CA PRO A 99 19.30 -2.42 -2.01
C PRO A 99 18.75 -1.74 -0.76
N ASN A 100 18.00 -0.65 -0.90
CA ASN A 100 17.35 -0.01 0.24
C ASN A 100 16.27 -0.91 0.87
N SER A 101 15.46 -1.60 0.04
CA SER A 101 14.50 -2.61 0.55
C SER A 101 15.21 -3.82 1.16
N LEU A 102 16.35 -4.24 0.59
CA LEU A 102 17.20 -5.28 1.15
C LEU A 102 17.68 -4.89 2.55
N ARG A 103 18.25 -3.70 2.71
CA ARG A 103 18.74 -3.16 3.98
C ARG A 103 17.65 -3.14 5.05
N ARG A 104 16.46 -2.60 4.72
CA ARG A 104 15.32 -2.48 5.64
C ARG A 104 14.79 -3.82 6.14
N ASN A 105 14.85 -4.86 5.30
CA ASN A 105 14.29 -6.17 5.62
C ASN A 105 15.35 -7.20 6.03
N TYR A 106 16.63 -6.84 6.01
CA TYR A 106 17.74 -7.76 6.27
C TYR A 106 17.59 -8.54 7.58
N ASP A 107 17.28 -7.86 8.68
CA ASP A 107 17.15 -8.53 9.99
C ASP A 107 15.93 -9.46 10.04
N LYS A 108 14.85 -9.09 9.33
CA LYS A 108 13.67 -9.95 9.17
C LYS A 108 14.01 -11.21 8.38
N MET A 109 14.77 -11.06 7.29
CA MET A 109 15.24 -12.18 6.47
C MET A 109 16.19 -13.08 7.26
N ALA A 110 17.14 -12.51 8.00
CA ALA A 110 18.05 -13.28 8.85
C ALA A 110 17.27 -14.08 9.90
N THR A 111 16.26 -13.48 10.53
CA THR A 111 15.39 -14.17 11.49
C THR A 111 14.59 -15.28 10.81
N GLN A 112 14.02 -15.04 9.62
CA GLN A 112 13.26 -16.06 8.90
C GLN A 112 14.14 -17.22 8.43
N ARG A 113 15.36 -16.94 7.98
CA ARG A 113 16.34 -17.95 7.58
C ARG A 113 16.78 -18.84 8.74
N ASN A 114 16.94 -18.24 9.92
CA ASN A 114 17.39 -18.94 11.12
C ASN A 114 16.25 -19.60 11.91
N LYS A 115 14.99 -19.35 11.54
CA LYS A 115 13.87 -20.06 12.17
C LYS A 115 14.03 -21.54 11.84
N PRO A 116 14.15 -22.42 12.85
CA PRO A 116 14.00 -23.83 12.59
C PRO A 116 12.64 -24.01 11.90
N VAL A 117 12.56 -24.95 10.96
CA VAL A 117 11.29 -25.47 10.48
C VAL A 117 10.60 -26.13 11.69
N ALA A 118 10.06 -25.30 12.57
CA ALA A 118 9.14 -25.72 13.60
C ALA A 118 8.03 -26.38 12.81
N ASN A 119 7.84 -27.69 13.03
CA ASN A 119 6.73 -28.46 12.52
C ASN A 119 5.47 -27.62 12.70
N LYS A 120 5.07 -26.91 11.64
CA LYS A 120 3.86 -26.11 11.69
C LYS A 120 2.78 -27.14 11.99
N PRO A 121 2.08 -27.07 13.13
CA PRO A 121 0.90 -27.89 13.26
C PRO A 121 0.05 -27.52 12.06
N THR A 122 -0.17 -28.48 11.16
CA THR A 122 -1.17 -28.34 10.12
C THR A 122 -2.42 -27.94 10.87
N PHE A 123 -2.85 -26.69 10.73
CA PHE A 123 -4.12 -26.26 11.26
C PHE A 123 -5.14 -27.04 10.45
N ASN A 124 -5.49 -28.25 10.93
CA ASN A 124 -6.51 -29.09 10.35
C ASN A 124 -7.80 -28.29 10.45
N LYS A 125 -8.12 -27.59 9.37
CA LYS A 125 -9.26 -26.69 9.22
C LYS A 125 -10.60 -27.41 9.50
N TYR A 126 -10.57 -28.75 9.51
CA TYR A 126 -11.72 -29.65 9.62
C TYR A 126 -11.95 -30.25 11.00
N ASN A 127 -11.19 -29.89 12.05
CA ASN A 127 -11.40 -30.42 13.40
C ASN A 127 -11.78 -29.33 14.42
N LYS A 128 -12.61 -28.36 14.01
CA LYS A 128 -13.26 -27.46 14.95
C LYS A 128 -14.47 -28.20 15.55
N PRO A 129 -14.64 -28.29 16.89
CA PRO A 129 -15.95 -28.63 17.43
C PRO A 129 -16.91 -27.57 16.92
N VAL A 130 -17.91 -27.99 16.13
CA VAL A 130 -19.00 -27.12 15.69
C VAL A 130 -19.69 -26.68 16.97
N LYS A 131 -19.38 -25.47 17.44
CA LYS A 131 -20.12 -24.83 18.51
C LYS A 131 -21.54 -24.71 17.97
N GLN A 132 -22.46 -25.53 18.46
CA GLN A 132 -23.87 -25.40 18.09
C GLN A 132 -24.28 -23.98 18.50
N GLU A 133 -24.49 -23.13 17.49
CA GLU A 133 -25.03 -21.81 17.71
C GLU A 133 -26.48 -22.03 18.13
N VAL A 134 -26.72 -21.98 19.44
CA VAL A 134 -28.08 -21.80 19.93
C VAL A 134 -28.47 -20.42 19.47
N LEU A 135 -29.31 -20.38 18.42
CA LEU A 135 -29.83 -19.14 17.88
C LEU A 135 -30.49 -18.38 19.04
N PRO A 136 -30.08 -17.14 19.31
CA PRO A 136 -30.69 -16.38 20.40
C PRO A 136 -32.18 -16.17 20.13
N ASP A 137 -33.01 -16.10 21.18
CA ASP A 137 -34.48 -15.94 21.12
C ASP A 137 -34.99 -14.72 20.31
N TRP A 138 -34.09 -13.84 19.84
CA TRP A 138 -34.45 -12.77 18.90
C TRP A 138 -34.47 -13.22 17.43
N PHE A 139 -33.94 -14.40 17.09
CA PHE A 139 -33.82 -14.91 15.72
C PHE A 139 -35.10 -15.61 15.22
N ASP A 140 -35.94 -16.13 16.13
CA ASP A 140 -37.27 -16.67 15.81
C ASP A 140 -38.39 -15.62 15.93
N LYS A 141 -38.03 -14.35 16.13
CA LYS A 141 -38.99 -13.25 16.16
C LYS A 141 -39.35 -12.87 14.73
N GLU A 142 -40.25 -13.66 14.12
CA GLU A 142 -41.00 -13.22 12.94
C GLU A 142 -41.55 -11.82 13.22
N GLN A 143 -41.42 -10.93 12.25
CA GLN A 143 -41.87 -9.54 12.38
C GLN A 143 -43.40 -9.51 12.43
N GLU A 144 -43.97 -9.70 13.62
CA GLU A 144 -45.34 -9.34 13.92
C GLU A 144 -45.44 -7.80 13.89
N GLN A 145 -45.82 -7.27 12.74
CA GLN A 145 -46.40 -5.93 12.65
C GLN A 145 -47.65 -5.90 13.53
N GLN A 146 -47.63 -5.03 14.53
CA GLN A 146 -48.81 -4.70 15.32
C GLN A 146 -49.88 -4.07 14.41
N VAL A 147 -50.89 -4.85 14.04
CA VAL A 147 -52.18 -4.35 13.57
C VAL A 147 -53.27 -5.07 14.36
N SER A 148 -53.61 -4.53 15.52
CA SER A 148 -54.85 -4.85 16.21
C SER A 148 -55.84 -3.70 15.98
N THR A 149 -56.81 -3.89 15.09
CA THR A 149 -58.24 -3.76 15.38
C THR A 149 -59.04 -4.35 14.23
N SER A 150 -59.87 -5.33 14.59
CA SER A 150 -60.99 -5.91 13.86
C SER A 150 -61.67 -5.01 12.82
N GLU A 151 -61.51 -5.35 11.54
CA GLU A 151 -62.58 -5.19 10.55
C GLU A 151 -62.65 -6.46 9.70
N SER A 152 -63.87 -6.95 9.55
CA SER A 152 -64.26 -8.23 8.99
C SER A 152 -63.65 -8.50 7.62
N SER A 153 -63.05 -9.69 7.47
CA SER A 153 -62.48 -10.24 6.23
C SER A 153 -63.39 -10.10 4.99
N GLY A 154 -64.70 -9.98 5.18
CA GLY A 154 -65.66 -9.82 4.07
C GLY A 154 -65.64 -8.45 3.38
N ASP A 155 -65.20 -7.38 4.06
CA ASP A 155 -65.28 -6.02 3.50
C ASP A 155 -64.10 -5.70 2.57
N LEU A 156 -62.94 -6.34 2.79
CA LEU A 156 -61.80 -6.28 1.87
C LEU A 156 -62.08 -7.08 0.59
N GLU A 157 -62.71 -8.24 0.70
CA GLU A 157 -63.07 -9.06 -0.47
C GLU A 157 -64.13 -8.36 -1.34
N LYS A 158 -65.13 -7.69 -0.75
CA LYS A 158 -66.08 -6.86 -1.49
C LYS A 158 -65.42 -5.70 -2.21
N LYS A 159 -64.48 -4.99 -1.56
CA LYS A 159 -63.72 -3.90 -2.19
C LYS A 159 -62.86 -4.40 -3.35
N VAL A 160 -62.22 -5.57 -3.20
CA VAL A 160 -61.40 -6.17 -4.27
C VAL A 160 -62.30 -6.62 -5.44
N ALA A 161 -63.47 -7.20 -5.18
CA ALA A 161 -64.42 -7.57 -6.22
C ALA A 161 -64.94 -6.35 -6.99
N GLU A 162 -65.23 -5.23 -6.31
CA GLU A 162 -65.69 -4.01 -6.95
C GLU A 162 -64.60 -3.37 -7.83
N ILE A 163 -63.35 -3.37 -7.38
CA ILE A 163 -62.20 -2.91 -8.18
C ILE A 163 -62.05 -3.79 -9.43
N LYS A 164 -62.22 -5.10 -9.29
CA LYS A 164 -62.10 -6.04 -10.41
C LYS A 164 -63.24 -5.85 -11.43
N ALA A 165 -64.46 -5.58 -10.97
CA ALA A 165 -65.61 -5.29 -11.84
C ALA A 165 -65.45 -3.96 -12.60
N LYS A 166 -65.00 -2.89 -11.94
CA LYS A 166 -64.70 -1.60 -12.60
C LYS A 166 -63.59 -1.69 -13.65
N LEU A 167 -62.68 -2.65 -13.52
CA LEU A 167 -61.62 -2.88 -14.52
C LEU A 167 -62.18 -3.58 -15.77
N ALA A 168 -63.02 -4.60 -15.58
CA ALA A 168 -63.64 -5.33 -16.68
C ALA A 168 -64.61 -4.46 -17.50
N GLU A 169 -65.38 -3.59 -16.83
CA GLU A 169 -66.29 -2.65 -17.50
C GLU A 169 -65.54 -1.56 -18.30
N ARG A 170 -64.30 -1.24 -17.90
CA ARG A 170 -63.44 -0.30 -18.63
C ARG A 170 -62.81 -0.92 -19.88
N ASP A 171 -62.59 -2.23 -19.88
CA ASP A 171 -62.02 -2.97 -21.02
C ASP A 171 -63.07 -3.27 -22.11
N GLU A 172 -64.38 -3.23 -21.81
CA GLU A 172 -65.45 -3.41 -22.81
C GLU A 172 -65.85 -2.12 -23.56
N VAL A 173 -65.45 -0.93 -23.10
CA VAL A 173 -65.78 0.36 -23.75
C VAL A 173 -64.74 0.78 -24.81
N GLN A 174 -63.81 -0.11 -25.19
CA GLN A 174 -62.74 0.11 -26.18
C GLN A 174 -62.82 -0.85 -27.39
N ILE A 175 -64.01 -1.29 -27.80
CA ILE A 175 -64.27 -1.89 -29.12
C ILE A 175 -65.31 -1.07 -29.88
#